data_AF-A0A9D6G4Q3-F1
#
_entry.id   AF-A0A9D6G4Q3-F1
#
_cell.length_a   1.000
_cell.length_b   1.000
_cell.length_c   1.000
_cell.angle_alpha   90.00
_cell.angle_beta   90.00
_cell.angle_gamma   90.00
#
_symmetry.space_group_name_H-M   'P 1'
#
loop_
_entity.id
_entity.type
_entity.pdbx_description
1 polymer ?
#
loop_
_entity_poly.entity_id
_entity_poly.type
_entity_poly.pdbx_seq_one_letter_code
_entity_poly.pdbx_strand_id
1 'polypeptide(L)'
;MRCHSSVPIADSPQRLKRYWEAFGAKPGWLFLTGKPAEIDRLRREIGAYDLDPAVDADPTQHAGYITVGNDRTDRWTALPLQMHMPQLVGTILRISRDG
;
A
#
# COMPACT_ATOMS: atom_id res chain seq x y z
N MET A 1 8.04 4.15 -3.60
CA MET A 1 6.93 3.23 -3.23
C MET A 1 6.64 3.41 -1.75
N ARG A 2 5.38 3.64 -1.36
CA ARG A 2 4.97 3.74 0.04
C ARG A 2 4.23 2.46 0.41
N CYS A 3 4.77 1.69 1.36
CA CYS A 3 4.13 0.51 1.91
C CYS A 3 3.49 0.88 3.26
N HIS A 4 2.23 0.52 3.45
CA HIS A 4 1.49 0.79 4.69
C HIS A 4 1.25 -0.51 5.43
N SER A 5 1.42 -0.48 6.75
CA SER A 5 1.12 -1.62 7.62
C SER A 5 -0.38 -1.94 7.61
N SER A 6 -0.71 -3.23 7.49
CA SER A 6 -2.07 -3.75 7.75
C SER A 6 -2.32 -4.04 9.23
N VAL A 7 -1.27 -4.11 10.06
CA VAL A 7 -1.36 -4.43 11.49
C VAL A 7 -0.49 -3.46 12.32
N PRO A 8 -0.95 -2.22 12.57
CA PRO A 8 -0.10 -1.16 13.13
C PRO A 8 0.45 -1.45 14.53
N ILE A 9 -0.32 -2.19 15.35
CA ILE A 9 0.08 -2.60 16.70
C ILE A 9 1.25 -3.58 16.64
N ALA A 10 1.28 -4.44 15.62
CA ALA A 10 2.38 -5.38 15.40
C ALA A 10 3.55 -4.70 14.68
N ASP A 11 3.30 -3.83 13.70
CA ASP A 11 4.32 -3.23 12.85
C ASP A 11 4.85 -1.91 13.43
N SER A 12 5.62 -2.02 14.51
CA SER A 12 6.35 -0.88 15.06
C SER A 12 7.42 -0.37 14.09
N PRO A 13 7.82 0.92 14.19
CA PRO A 13 8.90 1.47 13.36
C PRO A 13 10.19 0.64 13.41
N GLN A 14 10.53 0.09 14.58
CA GLN A 14 11.71 -0.76 14.75
C GLN A 14 11.58 -2.09 13.99
N ARG A 15 10.39 -2.71 13.99
CA ARG A 15 10.13 -3.94 13.22
C ARG A 15 10.16 -3.68 11.72
N LEU A 16 9.54 -2.60 11.26
CA LEU A 16 9.58 -2.20 9.86
C LEU A 16 11.00 -1.88 9.38
N LYS A 17 11.83 -1.26 10.23
CA LYS A 17 13.25 -1.04 9.93
C LYS A 17 14.03 -2.35 9.78
N ARG A 18 13.80 -3.33 10.67
CA ARG A 18 14.43 -4.66 10.52
C ARG A 18 13.97 -5.36 9.24
N TYR A 19 12.69 -5.25 8.90
CA TYR A 19 12.16 -5.78 7.64
C TYR A 19 12.82 -5.09 6.43
N TRP A 20 12.93 -3.76 6.44
CA TRP A 20 13.63 -2.98 5.43
C TRP A 20 15.06 -3.47 5.18
N GLU A 21 15.81 -3.69 6.25
CA GLU A 21 17.21 -4.13 6.20
C GLU A 21 17.33 -5.57 5.67
N ALA A 22 16.40 -6.45 6.05
CA ALA A 22 16.39 -7.85 5.62
C ALA A 22 16.04 -8.03 4.13
N PHE A 23 15.13 -7.22 3.59
CA PHE A 23 14.61 -7.38 2.22
C PHE A 23 15.19 -6.39 1.20
N GLY A 24 16.18 -5.58 1.59
CA GLY A 24 16.98 -4.78 0.66
C GLY A 24 16.20 -3.67 -0.05
N ALA A 25 15.35 -2.96 0.69
CA ALA A 25 14.58 -1.86 0.16
C ALA A 25 15.47 -0.74 -0.44
N LYS A 26 14.96 -0.07 -1.46
CA LYS A 26 15.71 0.84 -2.33
C LYS A 26 15.52 2.32 -1.93
N PRO A 27 16.44 3.22 -2.33
CA PRO A 27 16.23 4.66 -2.17
C PRO A 27 14.85 5.09 -2.68
N GLY A 28 14.16 5.93 -1.91
CA GLY A 28 12.80 6.40 -2.22
C GLY A 28 11.67 5.42 -1.85
N TRP A 29 11.97 4.30 -1.18
CA TRP A 29 10.95 3.48 -0.53
C TRP A 29 10.71 3.99 0.89
N LEU A 30 9.46 3.93 1.33
CA LEU A 30 9.08 4.25 2.69
C LEU A 30 8.14 3.16 3.21
N PHE A 31 8.39 2.71 4.43
CA PHE A 31 7.49 1.84 5.18
C PHE A 31 6.86 2.68 6.27
N LEU A 32 5.54 2.80 6.22
CA LEU A 32 4.78 3.71 7.05
C LEU A 32 3.89 2.91 8.02
N THR A 33 3.86 3.38 9.25
CA THR A 33 2.99 2.90 10.33
C THR A 33 2.51 4.11 11.13
N GLY A 34 1.52 3.95 11.98
CA GLY A 34 0.90 5.05 12.71
C GLY A 34 -0.12 4.57 13.72
N LYS A 35 -0.95 5.50 14.22
CA LYS A 35 -2.04 5.14 15.11
C LYS A 35 -3.08 4.31 14.33
N PRO A 36 -3.70 3.28 14.95
CA PRO A 36 -4.70 2.46 14.26
C PRO A 36 -5.80 3.27 13.58
N ALA A 37 -6.31 4.33 14.22
CA ALA A 37 -7.34 5.20 13.66
C ALA A 37 -6.87 5.99 12.42
N GLU A 38 -5.59 6.39 12.37
CA GLU A 38 -5.03 7.10 11.22
C GLU A 38 -4.83 6.15 10.03
N ILE A 39 -4.43 4.91 10.31
CA ILE A 39 -4.30 3.86 9.30
C ILE A 39 -5.69 3.45 8.76
N ASP A 40 -6.69 3.29 9.63
CA ASP A 40 -8.08 3.01 9.21
C ASP A 40 -8.68 4.15 8.37
N ARG A 41 -8.40 5.40 8.75
CA ARG A 41 -8.84 6.54 7.93
C ARG A 41 -8.17 6.53 6.56
N LEU A 42 -6.84 6.41 6.52
CA LEU A 42 -6.08 6.41 5.27
C LEU A 42 -6.54 5.30 4.33
N ARG A 43 -6.69 4.08 4.84
CA ARG A 43 -7.10 2.94 4.00
C ARG A 43 -8.49 3.18 3.40
N ARG A 44 -9.43 3.77 4.15
CA ARG A 44 -10.76 4.13 3.61
C ARG A 44 -10.69 5.19 2.51
N GLU A 45 -9.88 6.24 2.70
CA GLU A 45 -9.72 7.33 1.73
C GLU A 45 -9.14 6.85 0.38
N ILE A 46 -8.27 5.84 0.39
CA ILE A 46 -7.66 5.27 -0.83
C ILE A 46 -8.39 4.02 -1.36
N GLY A 47 -9.54 3.67 -0.79
CA GLY A 47 -10.32 2.49 -1.19
C GLY A 47 -9.73 1.14 -0.76
N ALA A 48 -8.80 1.14 0.19
CA ALA A 48 -8.12 -0.03 0.76
C ALA A 48 -8.92 -0.74 1.88
N TYR A 49 -10.17 -1.13 1.61
CA TYR A 49 -11.07 -1.80 2.56
C TYR A 49 -11.96 -2.85 1.88
N ASP A 50 -12.49 -3.79 2.66
CA ASP A 50 -13.49 -4.76 2.19
C ASP A 50 -14.92 -4.24 2.44
N LEU A 51 -15.86 -4.59 1.56
CA LEU A 51 -17.27 -4.22 1.72
C LEU A 51 -17.97 -5.07 2.78
N ASP A 52 -17.48 -6.28 3.05
CA ASP A 52 -17.93 -7.08 4.19
C ASP A 52 -17.21 -6.60 5.47
N PRO A 53 -17.94 -6.02 6.44
CA PRO A 53 -17.33 -5.49 7.66
C PRO A 53 -16.62 -6.53 8.51
N ALA A 54 -17.03 -7.81 8.45
CA ALA A 54 -16.38 -8.87 9.21
C ALA A 54 -15.02 -9.25 8.60
N VAL A 55 -14.93 -9.26 7.26
CA VAL A 55 -13.66 -9.46 6.54
C VAL A 55 -12.76 -8.25 6.73
N ASP A 56 -13.31 -7.04 6.62
CA ASP A 56 -12.59 -5.77 6.76
C ASP A 56 -11.98 -5.57 8.15
N ALA A 57 -12.61 -6.12 9.19
CA ALA A 57 -12.16 -6.04 10.57
C ALA A 57 -11.08 -7.08 10.93
N ASP A 58 -10.87 -8.10 10.10
CA ASP A 58 -9.85 -9.14 10.34
C ASP A 58 -8.48 -8.64 9.85
N PRO A 59 -7.53 -8.32 10.75
CA PRO A 59 -6.22 -7.78 10.39
C PRO A 59 -5.30 -8.80 9.71
N THR A 60 -5.69 -10.08 9.66
CA THR A 60 -4.97 -11.13 8.93
C THR A 60 -5.36 -11.17 7.44
N GLN A 61 -6.44 -10.48 7.05
CA GLN A 61 -6.79 -10.31 5.65
C GLN A 61 -5.87 -9.28 4.99
N HIS A 62 -5.48 -9.57 3.75
CA HIS A 62 -4.61 -8.71 2.96
C HIS A 62 -5.33 -8.26 1.70
N ALA A 63 -5.18 -6.98 1.34
CA ALA A 63 -5.68 -6.47 0.08
C ALA A 63 -4.98 -7.20 -1.09
N GLY A 64 -5.78 -7.79 -1.99
CA GLY A 64 -5.29 -8.46 -3.20
C GLY A 64 -4.80 -7.53 -4.31
N TYR A 65 -4.55 -6.25 -4.00
CA TYR A 65 -4.19 -5.21 -4.96
C TYR A 65 -3.19 -4.22 -4.36
N ILE A 66 -2.57 -3.45 -5.25
CA ILE A 66 -1.71 -2.30 -4.91
C ILE A 66 -2.36 -1.01 -5.41
N THR A 67 -2.31 0.03 -4.59
CA THR A 67 -2.69 1.38 -5.01
C THR A 67 -1.46 2.13 -5.50
N VAL A 68 -1.56 2.71 -6.70
CA VAL A 68 -0.50 3.49 -7.36
C VAL A 68 -1.05 4.87 -7.65
N GLY A 69 -0.33 5.90 -7.20
CA GLY A 69 -0.77 7.29 -7.31
C GLY A 69 0.35 8.24 -7.74
N ASN A 70 -0.01 9.25 -8.52
CA ASN A 70 0.77 10.45 -8.77
C ASN A 70 -0.04 11.67 -8.34
N ASP A 71 0.32 12.21 -7.19
CA ASP A 71 -0.32 13.39 -6.57
C ASP A 71 -0.19 14.65 -7.44
N ARG A 72 0.92 14.80 -8.20
CA ARG A 72 1.13 15.97 -9.08
C ARG A 72 0.14 16.05 -10.23
N THR A 73 -0.36 14.90 -10.68
CA THR A 73 -1.28 14.80 -11.82
C THR A 73 -2.68 14.33 -11.40
N ASP A 74 -2.90 14.15 -10.09
CA ASP A 74 -4.11 13.57 -9.50
C ASP A 74 -4.55 12.25 -10.16
N ARG A 75 -3.58 11.40 -10.50
CA ARG A 75 -3.84 10.08 -11.11
C ARG A 75 -3.65 8.98 -10.09
N TRP A 76 -4.70 8.20 -9.88
CA TRP A 76 -4.70 7.08 -8.93
C TRP A 76 -5.32 5.85 -9.56
N THR A 77 -4.79 4.67 -9.21
CA THR A 77 -5.33 3.38 -9.66
C THR A 77 -5.09 2.31 -8.61
N ALA A 78 -5.97 1.31 -8.54
CA ALA A 78 -5.77 0.07 -7.80
C ALA A 78 -5.57 -1.07 -8.79
N LEU A 79 -4.47 -1.83 -8.67
CA LEU A 79 -4.09 -2.90 -9.58
C LEU A 79 -4.07 -4.24 -8.84
N PRO A 80 -4.76 -5.28 -9.33
CA PRO A 80 -4.72 -6.60 -8.71
C PRO A 80 -3.32 -7.19 -8.79
N LEU A 81 -2.88 -7.83 -7.71
CA LEU A 81 -1.55 -8.44 -7.61
C LEU A 81 -1.37 -9.63 -8.55
N GLN A 82 -2.45 -10.28 -8.99
CA GLN A 82 -2.40 -11.37 -9.97
C GLN A 82 -2.34 -10.89 -11.44
N MET A 83 -2.22 -9.58 -11.70
CA MET A 83 -2.10 -9.06 -13.06
C MET A 83 -0.81 -9.54 -13.74
N HIS A 84 -0.87 -9.77 -15.06
CA HIS A 84 0.31 -10.10 -15.86
C HIS A 84 1.39 -8.99 -15.76
N MET A 85 2.63 -9.38 -15.42
CA MET A 85 3.69 -8.44 -15.04
C MET A 85 3.95 -7.30 -16.03
N PRO A 86 4.08 -7.54 -17.35
CA PRO A 86 4.18 -6.46 -18.34
C PRO A 86 3.03 -5.44 -18.31
N GLN A 87 1.79 -5.90 -18.07
CA GLN A 87 0.64 -5.01 -17.98
C GLN A 87 0.66 -4.19 -16.69
N LEU A 88 1.05 -4.82 -15.57
CA LEU A 88 1.22 -4.16 -14.28
C LEU A 88 2.27 -3.04 -14.38
N VAL A 89 3.46 -3.35 -14.90
CA VAL A 89 4.55 -2.36 -15.09
C VAL A 89 4.13 -1.25 -16.05
N GLY A 90 3.51 -1.61 -17.19
CA GLY A 90 3.02 -0.62 -18.16
C GLY A 90 1.99 0.33 -17.56
N THR A 91 1.12 -0.17 -16.69
CA THR A 91 0.10 0.65 -16.01
C THR A 91 0.72 1.55 -14.94
N ILE A 92 1.65 1.03 -14.13
CA ILE A 92 2.40 1.83 -13.16
C ILE A 92 3.08 3.01 -13.87
N LEU A 93 3.80 2.75 -14.96
CA LEU A 93 4.50 3.79 -15.71
C LEU A 93 3.56 4.82 -16.34
N ARG A 94 2.36 4.41 -16.75
CA ARG A 94 1.35 5.34 -17.30
C ARG A 94 0.79 6.27 -16.23
N ILE A 95 0.58 5.76 -15.02
CA ILE A 95 0.01 6.50 -13.90
C ILE A 95 1.07 7.40 -13.23
N SER A 96 2.30 6.93 -13.12
CA SER A 96 3.35 7.60 -12.34
C SER A 96 4.10 8.72 -13.07
N ARG A 97 3.85 8.94 -14.36
CA ARG A 97 4.54 9.97 -15.17
C ARG A 97 3.76 11.28 -15.18
N ASP A 98 4.47 12.38 -15.27
CA ASP A 98 3.91 13.74 -15.23
C ASP A 98 3.28 14.19 -16.57
N GLY A 99 3.42 13.41 -17.64
CA GLY A 99 3.06 13.80 -19.01
C GLY A 99 4.30 13.97 -19.87
#